data_AF-A0AA86WNT3-F1
#
_entry.id   AF-A0AA86WNT3-F1
#
_cell.length_a   1.000
_cell.length_b   1.000
_cell.length_c   1.000
_cell.angle_alpha   90.00
_cell.angle_beta   90.00
_cell.angle_gamma   90.00
#
_symmetry.space_group_name_H-M   'P 1'
#
loop_
_entity.id
_entity.type
_entity.pdbx_description
1 polymer ?
#
loop_
_entity_poly.entity_id
_entity_poly.type
_entity_poly.pdbx_seq_one_letter_code
_entity_poly.pdbx_strand_id
1 'polypeptide(L)'
;MTVKSKMKTIIFLISAVMSTLLLSGCATDTYVSQENRDKFAGIDVSKFLISECLAPEREVHIAIAEHFAFDKYQLRDLDKINLDTFVKEIRGLKGRITIVGHTDYKGSLEYNERLSQRRAKSVADYLKGQLDPTQYDWEVKHLGETQPLLSGKTDKDRAENRRAFIVFEEAQKYEEMPFCEPPKPERKVYMAMTPHFDFDKSVLKQEDLTQLDDFTTKLSGLQGSIMVAGHTDQAGSLSYNEKLAERRAETVVEYLKTKLDPKQFIWEVKSFGKLQPAINERSEKADALNRRAFIVFKESDITAEQQALAGSEQEAVSSESE
;
A
#
# COMPACT_ATOMS: atom_id res chain seq x y z
N MET A 1 -78.21 -11.92 -20.68
CA MET A 1 -78.26 -12.90 -21.79
C MET A 1 -77.43 -12.35 -22.94
N THR A 2 -76.40 -13.11 -23.34
CA THR A 2 -75.83 -13.27 -24.70
C THR A 2 -75.38 -12.01 -25.48
N VAL A 3 -74.07 -11.70 -25.54
CA VAL A 3 -73.07 -12.18 -26.54
C VAL A 3 -73.22 -11.54 -27.94
N LYS A 4 -72.25 -10.70 -28.36
CA LYS A 4 -71.42 -10.95 -29.57
C LYS A 4 -70.34 -9.88 -29.82
N SER A 5 -69.11 -10.37 -29.75
CA SER A 5 -67.89 -9.90 -30.42
C SER A 5 -68.09 -9.56 -31.90
N LYS A 6 -67.33 -8.57 -32.40
CA LYS A 6 -66.66 -8.65 -33.71
C LYS A 6 -65.37 -7.82 -33.73
N MET A 7 -64.25 -8.55 -33.71
CA MET A 7 -62.91 -8.12 -34.11
C MET A 7 -62.88 -7.60 -35.56
N LYS A 8 -62.04 -6.59 -35.83
CA LYS A 8 -61.31 -6.45 -37.10
C LYS A 8 -59.87 -5.98 -36.85
N THR A 9 -58.98 -6.94 -37.00
CA THR A 9 -57.55 -6.97 -37.34
C THR A 9 -57.00 -5.73 -38.05
N ILE A 10 -55.86 -5.18 -37.58
CA ILE A 10 -54.70 -4.79 -38.41
C ILE A 10 -53.40 -5.07 -37.62
N ILE A 11 -52.40 -5.56 -38.36
CA ILE A 11 -51.20 -6.30 -37.99
C ILE A 11 -49.97 -5.41 -38.23
N PHE A 12 -48.98 -5.51 -37.32
CA PHE A 12 -47.54 -5.18 -37.42
C PHE A 12 -47.07 -3.72 -37.53
N LEU A 13 -46.28 -3.27 -36.53
CA LEU A 13 -44.82 -3.15 -36.69
C LEU A 13 -44.11 -2.94 -35.34
N ILE A 14 -43.09 -3.76 -35.13
CA ILE A 14 -42.15 -3.79 -34.02
C ILE A 14 -41.23 -2.57 -34.13
N SER A 15 -41.15 -1.73 -33.09
CA SER A 15 -39.94 -0.94 -32.86
C SER A 15 -39.69 -0.66 -31.38
N ALA A 16 -38.60 -1.25 -30.90
CA ALA A 16 -37.71 -0.74 -29.88
C ALA A 16 -38.32 -0.41 -28.50
N VAL A 17 -38.31 -1.45 -27.66
CA VAL A 17 -37.91 -1.33 -26.25
C VAL A 17 -36.61 -0.54 -26.19
N MET A 18 -36.66 0.72 -25.77
CA MET A 18 -35.49 1.40 -25.23
C MET A 18 -35.81 1.80 -23.80
N SER A 19 -35.67 0.80 -22.94
CA SER A 19 -35.49 0.97 -21.51
C SER A 19 -34.34 1.96 -21.30
N THR A 20 -34.66 3.22 -21.05
CA THR A 20 -33.73 4.14 -20.41
C THR A 20 -33.61 3.68 -18.96
N LEU A 21 -32.77 2.66 -18.74
CA LEU A 21 -32.08 2.48 -17.48
C LEU A 21 -31.41 3.82 -17.21
N LEU A 22 -31.91 4.54 -16.21
CA LEU A 22 -31.12 5.55 -15.54
C LEU A 22 -29.90 4.81 -15.01
N LEU A 23 -28.79 5.01 -15.71
CA LEU A 23 -27.46 4.58 -15.32
C LEU A 23 -27.26 5.09 -13.90
N SER A 24 -27.29 4.16 -12.96
CA SER A 24 -26.68 4.30 -11.65
C SER A 24 -25.28 4.85 -11.87
N GLY A 25 -25.07 6.12 -11.55
CA GLY A 25 -23.73 6.69 -11.48
C GLY A 25 -22.91 5.80 -10.56
N CYS A 26 -21.76 5.33 -11.06
CA CYS A 26 -20.83 4.51 -10.31
C CYS A 26 -20.47 5.21 -9.00
N ALA A 27 -21.01 4.71 -7.89
CA ALA A 27 -20.45 4.99 -6.59
C ALA A 27 -19.16 4.18 -6.50
N THR A 28 -18.01 4.83 -6.59
CA THR A 28 -16.77 4.27 -6.05
C THR A 28 -16.89 4.30 -4.53
N ASP A 29 -17.66 3.36 -3.97
CA ASP A 29 -17.83 3.25 -2.53
C ASP A 29 -16.68 2.44 -1.95
N THR A 30 -15.69 3.17 -1.46
CA THR A 30 -14.85 2.75 -0.36
C THR A 30 -15.74 2.44 0.86
N TYR A 31 -15.78 1.17 1.27
CA TYR A 31 -16.79 0.67 2.21
C TYR A 31 -16.34 0.80 3.67
N VAL A 32 -17.11 1.57 4.44
CA VAL A 32 -17.21 1.42 5.90
C VAL A 32 -18.56 0.75 6.17
N SER A 33 -18.65 -0.25 7.04
CA SER A 33 -19.94 -0.91 7.33
C SER A 33 -20.89 0.04 8.06
N GLN A 34 -22.21 -0.16 7.93
CA GLN A 34 -23.20 0.63 8.69
C GLN A 34 -23.02 0.43 10.19
N GLU A 35 -22.72 -0.80 10.62
CA GLU A 35 -22.38 -1.12 12.01
C GLU A 35 -21.17 -0.32 12.51
N ASN A 36 -20.11 -0.16 11.70
CA ASN A 36 -18.96 0.68 12.08
C ASN A 36 -19.34 2.16 12.14
N ARG A 37 -20.18 2.65 11.22
CA ARG A 37 -20.70 4.03 11.29
C ARG A 37 -21.52 4.27 12.55
N ASP A 38 -22.35 3.30 12.92
CA ASP A 38 -23.22 3.39 14.09
C ASP A 38 -22.41 3.25 15.40
N LYS A 39 -21.48 2.28 15.46
CA LYS A 39 -20.60 2.02 16.62
C LYS A 39 -19.62 3.17 16.89
N PHE A 40 -19.13 3.83 15.85
CA PHE A 40 -18.16 4.93 15.97
C PHE A 40 -18.74 6.31 15.64
N ALA A 41 -20.06 6.46 15.68
CA ALA A 41 -20.73 7.73 15.51
C ALA A 41 -20.07 8.83 16.38
N GLY A 42 -19.75 9.97 15.77
CA GLY A 42 -19.06 11.09 16.42
C GLY A 42 -17.54 11.17 16.18
N ILE A 43 -16.92 10.14 15.59
CA ILE A 43 -15.55 10.23 15.05
C ILE A 43 -15.64 10.35 13.54
N ASP A 44 -14.76 11.15 12.93
CA ASP A 44 -14.64 11.22 11.48
C ASP A 44 -14.03 9.93 10.92
N VAL A 45 -14.89 8.92 10.69
CA VAL A 45 -14.48 7.65 10.08
C VAL A 45 -14.27 7.87 8.59
N SER A 46 -13.04 8.21 8.22
CA SER A 46 -12.65 8.40 6.83
C SER A 46 -12.82 7.10 6.03
N LYS A 47 -13.47 7.18 4.85
CA LYS A 47 -13.60 6.04 3.95
C LYS A 47 -12.21 5.61 3.46
N PHE A 48 -11.75 4.42 3.85
CA PHE A 48 -10.51 3.83 3.34
C PHE A 48 -10.81 2.84 2.21
N LEU A 49 -9.88 2.72 1.25
CA LEU A 49 -9.86 1.59 0.32
C LEU A 49 -9.47 0.33 1.10
N ILE A 50 -10.45 -0.33 1.70
CA ILE A 50 -10.24 -1.68 2.22
C ILE A 50 -10.27 -2.61 1.00
N SER A 51 -9.11 -2.88 0.40
CA SER A 51 -9.00 -4.05 -0.48
C SER A 51 -8.79 -5.29 0.39
N GLU A 52 -9.86 -5.84 0.95
CA GLU A 52 -9.83 -7.20 1.50
C GLU A 52 -10.42 -8.16 0.47
N CYS A 53 -9.59 -8.50 -0.51
CA CYS A 53 -9.37 -9.90 -0.81
C CYS A 53 -7.99 -10.22 -0.28
N LEU A 54 -7.90 -11.01 0.80
CA LEU A 54 -6.67 -11.74 1.08
C LEU A 54 -6.51 -12.69 -0.11
N ALA A 55 -5.68 -12.26 -1.07
CA ALA A 55 -5.25 -13.09 -2.17
C ALA A 55 -4.50 -14.30 -1.57
N PRO A 56 -4.55 -15.48 -2.22
CA PRO A 56 -3.75 -16.62 -1.83
C PRO A 56 -2.27 -16.21 -1.72
N GLU A 57 -1.51 -16.95 -0.91
CA GLU A 57 -0.05 -16.80 -0.83
C GLU A 57 0.52 -16.67 -2.25
N ARG A 58 0.98 -15.46 -2.59
CA ARG A 58 1.59 -15.21 -3.89
C ARG A 58 2.99 -15.79 -3.84
N GLU A 59 3.35 -16.60 -4.82
CA GLU A 59 4.77 -16.93 -5.00
C GLU A 59 5.48 -15.64 -5.45
N VAL A 60 6.45 -15.21 -4.64
CA VAL A 60 7.24 -14.00 -4.88
C VAL A 60 8.64 -14.44 -5.27
N HIS A 61 9.02 -14.12 -6.51
CA HIS A 61 10.39 -14.30 -6.98
C HIS A 61 11.11 -12.96 -6.91
N ILE A 62 12.31 -12.94 -6.32
CA ILE A 62 13.12 -11.73 -6.20
C ILE A 62 14.45 -11.95 -6.89
N ALA A 63 14.84 -10.98 -7.71
CA ALA A 63 16.19 -10.90 -8.25
C ALA A 63 16.77 -9.51 -8.01
N ILE A 64 18.10 -9.45 -7.96
CA ILE A 64 18.83 -8.21 -7.79
C ILE A 64 19.82 -8.07 -8.94
N ALA A 65 19.71 -6.96 -9.67
CA ALA A 65 20.77 -6.51 -10.57
C ALA A 65 21.71 -5.61 -9.76
N GLU A 66 22.75 -6.23 -9.21
CA GLU A 66 23.68 -5.57 -8.30
C GLU A 66 24.84 -4.89 -9.03
N HIS A 67 25.46 -3.92 -8.34
CA HIS A 67 26.77 -3.38 -8.68
C HIS A 67 26.88 -2.70 -10.05
N PHE A 68 25.94 -1.83 -10.39
CA PHE A 68 26.22 -0.83 -11.41
C PHE A 68 27.52 -0.11 -11.05
N ALA A 69 28.44 0.04 -12.01
CA ALA A 69 29.64 0.84 -11.77
C ALA A 69 29.25 2.28 -11.43
N PHE A 70 30.16 3.00 -10.75
CA PHE A 70 29.91 4.41 -10.45
C PHE A 70 29.54 5.16 -11.73
N ASP A 71 28.44 5.91 -11.65
CA ASP A 71 27.89 6.68 -12.76
C ASP A 71 27.41 5.90 -13.99
N LYS A 72 27.27 4.58 -13.88
CA LYS A 72 26.81 3.71 -14.97
C LYS A 72 25.43 3.15 -14.72
N TYR A 73 24.79 2.78 -15.81
CA TYR A 73 23.49 2.12 -15.86
C TYR A 73 23.47 0.91 -16.80
N GLN A 74 24.60 0.58 -17.43
CA GLN A 74 24.76 -0.61 -18.24
C GLN A 74 24.84 -1.85 -17.36
N LEU A 75 24.08 -2.90 -17.72
CA LEU A 75 24.16 -4.20 -17.07
C LEU A 75 25.51 -4.87 -17.35
N ARG A 76 26.14 -5.41 -16.32
CA ARG A 76 27.36 -6.22 -16.48
C ARG A 76 26.96 -7.64 -16.87
N ASP A 77 27.90 -8.39 -17.43
CA ASP A 77 27.62 -9.75 -17.87
C ASP A 77 27.26 -10.69 -16.71
N LEU A 78 27.81 -10.45 -15.51
CA LEU A 78 27.40 -11.18 -14.30
C LEU A 78 25.94 -10.90 -13.92
N ASP A 79 25.49 -9.65 -14.05
CA ASP A 79 24.10 -9.28 -13.73
C ASP A 79 23.13 -9.91 -14.71
N LYS A 80 23.53 -10.01 -15.99
CA LYS A 80 22.77 -10.73 -17.01
C LYS A 80 22.57 -12.19 -16.66
N ILE A 81 23.58 -12.89 -16.12
CA ILE A 81 23.45 -14.29 -15.68
C ILE A 81 22.37 -14.43 -14.60
N ASN A 82 22.36 -13.55 -13.60
CA ASN A 82 21.34 -13.58 -12.54
C ASN A 82 19.95 -13.26 -13.08
N LEU A 83 19.85 -12.27 -13.97
CA LEU A 83 18.60 -11.92 -14.65
C LEU A 83 18.10 -13.05 -15.56
N ASP A 84 18.99 -13.81 -16.20
CA ASP A 84 18.63 -14.96 -17.04
C ASP A 84 18.10 -16.12 -16.19
N THR A 85 18.64 -16.32 -14.98
CA THR A 85 18.09 -17.28 -14.00
C THR A 85 16.68 -16.85 -13.58
N PHE A 86 16.50 -15.59 -13.19
CA PHE A 86 15.19 -15.03 -12.86
C PHE A 86 14.18 -15.17 -14.01
N VAL A 87 14.61 -14.87 -15.25
CA VAL A 87 13.79 -15.05 -16.46
C VAL A 87 13.35 -16.50 -16.61
N LYS A 88 14.20 -17.49 -16.32
CA LYS A 88 13.83 -18.91 -16.41
C LYS A 88 12.79 -19.30 -15.36
N GLU A 89 12.89 -18.77 -14.14
CA GLU A 89 11.96 -19.06 -13.04
C GLU A 89 10.55 -18.55 -13.34
N ILE A 90 10.43 -17.34 -13.91
CA ILE A 90 9.12 -16.71 -14.12
C ILE A 90 8.53 -16.96 -15.52
N ARG A 91 9.25 -17.65 -16.40
CA ARG A 91 8.84 -17.86 -17.80
C ARG A 91 7.60 -18.75 -17.86
N GLY A 92 6.56 -18.24 -18.52
CA GLY A 92 5.29 -18.95 -18.67
C GLY A 92 4.31 -18.74 -17.52
N LEU A 93 4.78 -18.13 -16.43
CA LEU A 93 3.91 -17.60 -15.39
C LEU A 93 3.33 -16.25 -15.84
N LYS A 94 2.16 -15.91 -15.31
CA LYS A 94 1.57 -14.58 -15.49
C LYS A 94 1.73 -13.83 -14.18
N GLY A 95 1.93 -12.53 -14.22
CA GLY A 95 2.11 -11.77 -12.98
C GLY A 95 2.61 -10.36 -13.21
N ARG A 96 2.97 -9.69 -12.11
CA ARG A 96 3.52 -8.34 -12.12
C ARG A 96 5.02 -8.38 -11.92
N ILE A 97 5.76 -7.67 -12.76
CA ILE A 97 7.19 -7.43 -12.61
C ILE A 97 7.39 -5.97 -12.18
N THR A 98 7.89 -5.78 -10.97
CA THR A 98 8.26 -4.47 -10.41
C THR A 98 9.77 -4.32 -10.39
N ILE A 99 10.27 -3.23 -10.96
CA ILE A 99 11.70 -2.93 -11.02
C ILE A 99 11.96 -1.59 -10.33
N VAL A 100 12.83 -1.57 -9.33
CA VAL A 100 13.14 -0.37 -8.54
C VAL A 100 14.63 -0.05 -8.62
N GLY A 101 14.96 1.10 -9.21
CA GLY A 101 16.35 1.56 -9.30
C GLY A 101 16.79 2.36 -8.07
N HIS A 102 18.06 2.18 -7.68
CA HIS A 102 18.70 2.91 -6.58
C HIS A 102 20.07 3.47 -6.99
N THR A 103 20.56 4.43 -6.21
CA THR A 103 21.92 4.95 -6.28
C THR A 103 22.59 4.95 -4.90
N ASP A 104 23.91 5.15 -4.89
CA ASP A 104 24.59 5.58 -3.67
C ASP A 104 24.37 7.08 -3.42
N TYR A 105 24.88 7.58 -2.30
CA TYR A 105 24.67 8.95 -1.83
C TYR A 105 25.49 10.01 -2.59
N LYS A 106 26.35 9.63 -3.55
CA LYS A 106 27.19 10.59 -4.26
C LYS A 106 26.41 11.21 -5.42
N GLY A 107 26.38 12.54 -5.46
CA GLY A 107 25.69 13.29 -6.49
C GLY A 107 24.64 14.22 -5.90
N SER A 108 23.92 14.94 -6.75
CA SER A 108 22.71 15.64 -6.33
C SER A 108 21.53 14.68 -6.33
N LEU A 109 20.51 14.95 -5.52
CA LEU A 109 19.28 14.15 -5.51
C LEU A 109 18.66 14.04 -6.92
N GLU A 110 18.54 15.16 -7.64
CA GLU A 110 17.99 15.17 -9.00
C GLU A 110 18.81 14.30 -9.96
N TYR A 111 20.14 14.31 -9.81
CA TYR A 111 21.01 13.45 -10.56
C TYR A 111 20.76 11.97 -10.26
N ASN A 112 20.68 11.64 -8.97
CA ASN A 112 20.48 10.29 -8.48
C ASN A 112 19.10 9.73 -8.81
N GLU A 113 18.06 10.55 -8.82
CA GLU A 113 16.73 10.21 -9.34
C GLU A 113 16.80 9.81 -10.83
N ARG A 114 17.43 10.64 -11.67
CA ARG A 114 17.58 10.33 -13.10
C ARG A 114 18.43 9.09 -13.34
N LEU A 115 19.50 8.89 -12.56
CA LEU A 115 20.40 7.75 -12.69
C LEU A 115 19.72 6.44 -12.25
N SER A 116 19.01 6.45 -11.12
CA SER A 116 18.23 5.29 -10.67
C SER A 116 17.12 4.94 -11.67
N GLN A 117 16.44 5.92 -12.25
CA GLN A 117 15.47 5.69 -13.32
C GLN A 117 16.11 5.01 -14.54
N ARG A 118 17.28 5.47 -14.99
CA ARG A 118 18.01 4.85 -16.12
C ARG A 118 18.41 3.41 -15.81
N ARG A 119 18.83 3.12 -14.58
CA ARG A 119 19.17 1.75 -14.13
C ARG A 119 17.96 0.83 -14.18
N ALA A 120 16.85 1.26 -13.58
CA ALA A 120 15.59 0.49 -13.61
C ALA A 120 15.12 0.24 -15.05
N LYS A 121 15.19 1.26 -15.91
CA LYS A 121 14.85 1.12 -17.33
C LYS A 121 15.76 0.13 -18.06
N SER A 122 17.07 0.15 -17.77
CA SER A 122 18.02 -0.76 -18.42
C SER A 122 17.74 -2.22 -18.09
N VAL A 123 17.36 -2.51 -16.84
CA VAL A 123 16.88 -3.84 -16.42
C VAL A 123 15.57 -4.17 -17.13
N ALA A 124 14.61 -3.24 -17.17
CA ALA A 124 13.32 -3.45 -17.82
C ALA A 124 13.47 -3.77 -19.32
N ASP A 125 14.32 -3.02 -20.03
CA ASP A 125 14.59 -3.23 -21.45
C ASP A 125 15.25 -4.59 -21.69
N TYR A 126 16.16 -5.02 -20.80
CA TYR A 126 16.78 -6.33 -20.87
C TYR A 126 15.77 -7.47 -20.67
N LEU A 127 14.93 -7.39 -19.63
CA LEU A 127 13.90 -8.40 -19.35
C LEU A 127 12.86 -8.47 -20.47
N LYS A 128 12.42 -7.33 -21.02
CA LYS A 128 11.49 -7.26 -22.16
C LYS A 128 12.08 -7.80 -23.47
N GLY A 129 13.40 -7.89 -23.58
CA GLY A 129 14.07 -8.56 -24.70
C GLY A 129 14.00 -10.09 -24.62
N GLN A 130 13.73 -10.64 -23.44
CA GLN A 130 13.74 -12.09 -23.18
C GLN A 130 12.38 -12.69 -22.82
N LEU A 131 11.44 -11.83 -22.40
CA LEU A 131 10.09 -12.17 -22.01
C LEU A 131 9.11 -11.53 -22.98
N ASP A 132 7.94 -12.16 -23.19
CA ASP A 132 6.84 -11.53 -23.91
C ASP A 132 6.26 -10.41 -23.03
N PRO A 133 6.42 -9.11 -23.40
CA PRO A 133 5.99 -8.03 -22.54
C PRO A 133 4.48 -7.98 -22.30
N THR A 134 3.68 -8.64 -23.15
CA THR A 134 2.22 -8.66 -23.05
C THR A 134 1.70 -9.62 -21.98
N GLN A 135 2.54 -10.54 -21.49
CA GLN A 135 2.16 -11.52 -20.46
C GLN A 135 2.30 -11.00 -19.02
N TYR A 136 2.98 -9.86 -18.84
CA TYR A 136 3.35 -9.35 -17.53
C TYR A 136 2.88 -7.91 -17.34
N ASP A 137 2.43 -7.58 -16.14
CA ASP A 137 2.21 -6.20 -15.72
C ASP A 137 3.55 -5.57 -15.33
N TRP A 138 4.00 -4.55 -16.06
CA TRP A 138 5.30 -3.93 -15.81
C TRP A 138 5.18 -2.66 -14.98
N GLU A 139 5.94 -2.57 -13.90
CA GLU A 139 6.09 -1.36 -13.10
C GLU A 139 7.58 -1.00 -12.97
N VAL A 140 7.95 0.23 -13.34
CA VAL A 140 9.33 0.73 -13.26
C VAL A 140 9.36 1.95 -12.34
N LYS A 141 10.02 1.80 -11.20
CA LYS A 141 10.16 2.79 -10.13
C LYS A 141 11.62 3.20 -9.97
N HIS A 142 11.83 4.34 -9.33
CA HIS A 142 13.14 4.86 -8.97
C HIS A 142 13.06 5.58 -7.64
N LEU A 143 14.12 5.47 -6.83
CA LEU A 143 14.20 6.05 -5.49
C LEU A 143 15.48 6.86 -5.25
N GLY A 144 16.33 7.01 -6.26
CA GLY A 144 17.62 7.67 -6.12
C GLY A 144 18.42 7.09 -4.95
N GLU A 145 18.93 7.97 -4.10
CA GLU A 145 19.72 7.64 -2.91
C GLU A 145 18.88 7.49 -1.62
N THR A 146 17.55 7.62 -1.72
CA THR A 146 16.69 7.80 -0.53
C THR A 146 16.49 6.55 0.32
N GLN A 147 16.78 5.36 -0.24
CA GLN A 147 16.68 4.07 0.45
C GLN A 147 17.99 3.27 0.32
N PRO A 148 19.05 3.65 1.05
CA PRO A 148 20.30 2.91 1.05
C PRO A 148 20.13 1.54 1.74
N LEU A 149 20.77 0.50 1.20
CA LEU A 149 20.92 -0.78 1.90
C LEU A 149 21.85 -0.65 3.09
N LEU A 150 22.99 -0.02 2.83
CA LEU A 150 24.08 0.14 3.75
C LEU A 150 24.33 1.62 3.95
N SER A 151 24.23 2.07 5.19
CA SER A 151 24.48 3.47 5.57
C SER A 151 25.97 3.83 5.63
N GLY A 152 26.85 2.82 5.49
CA GLY A 152 28.28 3.01 5.45
C GLY A 152 28.74 3.80 4.22
N LYS A 153 29.87 4.48 4.34
CA LYS A 153 30.41 5.36 3.28
C LYS A 153 31.55 4.73 2.49
N THR A 154 31.89 3.48 2.76
CA THR A 154 33.00 2.80 2.10
C THR A 154 32.69 2.54 0.63
N ASP A 155 33.72 2.31 -0.17
CA ASP A 155 33.56 2.00 -1.60
C ASP A 155 32.72 0.73 -1.81
N LYS A 156 32.86 -0.23 -0.89
CA LYS A 156 32.05 -1.45 -0.83
C LYS A 156 30.58 -1.12 -0.56
N ASP A 157 30.27 -0.38 0.51
CA ASP A 157 28.88 -0.03 0.87
C ASP A 157 28.17 0.72 -0.27
N ARG A 158 28.89 1.64 -0.91
CA ARG A 158 28.37 2.37 -2.07
C ARG A 158 28.09 1.43 -3.24
N ALA A 159 28.90 0.40 -3.45
CA ALA A 159 28.66 -0.57 -4.51
C ALA A 159 27.35 -1.35 -4.29
N GLU A 160 27.08 -1.76 -3.05
CA GLU A 160 25.83 -2.44 -2.69
C GLU A 160 24.60 -1.54 -2.89
N ASN A 161 24.73 -0.23 -2.66
CA ASN A 161 23.65 0.73 -2.88
C ASN A 161 23.40 1.04 -4.38
N ARG A 162 24.36 0.78 -5.27
CA ARG A 162 24.20 0.97 -6.72
C ARG A 162 23.57 -0.27 -7.36
N ARG A 163 22.25 -0.40 -7.23
CA ARG A 163 21.50 -1.60 -7.61
C ARG A 163 20.18 -1.27 -8.30
N ALA A 164 19.57 -2.30 -8.85
CA ALA A 164 18.14 -2.32 -9.13
C ALA A 164 17.53 -3.62 -8.59
N PHE A 165 16.42 -3.50 -7.86
CA PHE A 165 15.63 -4.63 -7.40
C PHE A 165 14.60 -5.03 -8.45
N ILE A 166 14.36 -6.33 -8.57
CA ILE A 166 13.32 -6.90 -9.38
C ILE A 166 12.48 -7.81 -8.48
N VAL A 167 11.17 -7.57 -8.47
CA VAL A 167 10.20 -8.40 -7.77
C VAL A 167 9.19 -8.87 -8.79
N PHE A 168 9.00 -10.18 -8.89
CA PHE A 168 7.89 -10.77 -9.63
C PHE A 168 6.86 -11.32 -8.64
N GLU A 169 5.62 -10.89 -8.81
CA GLU A 169 4.47 -11.40 -8.07
C GLU A 169 3.59 -12.20 -9.05
N GLU A 170 3.50 -13.51 -8.85
CA GLU A 170 2.68 -14.35 -9.72
C GLU A 170 1.17 -14.01 -9.58
N ALA A 171 0.49 -13.88 -10.71
CA ALA A 171 -0.95 -13.78 -10.82
C ALA A 171 -1.57 -15.19 -10.80
N GLN A 172 -2.02 -15.63 -9.63
CA GLN A 172 -2.83 -16.84 -9.49
C GLN A 172 -4.11 -16.76 -10.34
N LYS A 173 -4.40 -17.82 -11.11
CA LYS A 173 -5.65 -17.91 -11.88
C LYS A 173 -6.83 -18.18 -10.95
N TYR A 174 -7.83 -17.30 -11.00
CA TYR A 174 -9.10 -17.41 -10.28
C TYR A 174 -9.96 -18.64 -10.62
N GLU A 175 -9.56 -19.47 -11.59
CA GLU A 175 -10.42 -20.52 -12.17
C GLU A 175 -10.40 -21.86 -11.40
N GLU A 176 -9.55 -22.02 -10.39
CA GLU A 176 -9.50 -23.23 -9.52
C GLU A 176 -10.03 -22.98 -8.10
N MET A 177 -10.89 -21.98 -7.91
CA MET A 177 -11.58 -21.73 -6.63
C MET A 177 -13.07 -22.12 -6.71
N PRO A 178 -13.43 -23.41 -6.48
CA PRO A 178 -14.80 -23.73 -6.14
C PRO A 178 -15.04 -23.17 -4.74
N PHE A 179 -15.92 -22.16 -4.64
CA PHE A 179 -16.28 -21.39 -3.43
C PHE A 179 -15.37 -20.18 -3.11
N CYS A 180 -15.66 -19.06 -3.76
CA CYS A 180 -15.54 -17.74 -3.14
C CYS A 180 -16.94 -17.18 -2.88
N GLU A 181 -17.70 -17.80 -1.98
CA GLU A 181 -18.41 -16.93 -1.04
C GLU A 181 -17.33 -16.62 0.01
N PRO A 182 -16.80 -15.38 0.10
CA PRO A 182 -15.83 -15.08 1.15
C PRO A 182 -16.47 -15.55 2.47
N PRO A 183 -15.76 -16.27 3.35
CA PRO A 183 -16.27 -16.46 4.70
C PRO A 183 -16.65 -15.06 5.16
N LYS A 184 -17.93 -14.83 5.50
CA LYS A 184 -18.40 -13.52 5.97
C LYS A 184 -17.32 -13.06 6.96
N PRO A 185 -16.49 -12.05 6.63
CA PRO A 185 -15.41 -11.71 7.53
C PRO A 185 -16.08 -11.38 8.84
N GLU A 186 -15.75 -12.11 9.90
CA GLU A 186 -16.06 -11.63 11.25
C GLU A 186 -15.49 -10.22 11.28
N ARG A 187 -16.39 -9.25 11.46
CA ARG A 187 -16.22 -7.90 10.97
C ARG A 187 -15.05 -7.24 11.69
N LYS A 188 -13.87 -7.27 11.07
CA LYS A 188 -12.67 -6.63 11.61
C LYS A 188 -12.87 -5.13 11.49
N VAL A 189 -13.18 -4.50 12.61
CA VAL A 189 -13.47 -3.07 12.68
C VAL A 189 -12.29 -2.28 12.12
N TYR A 190 -12.52 -1.52 11.06
CA TYR A 190 -11.58 -0.54 10.52
C TYR A 190 -12.05 0.86 10.89
N MET A 191 -11.27 1.55 11.70
CA MET A 191 -11.54 2.95 12.06
C MET A 191 -10.34 3.81 11.68
N ALA A 192 -10.64 4.94 11.05
CA ALA A 192 -9.68 5.96 10.70
C ALA A 192 -9.89 7.22 11.55
N MET A 193 -8.81 7.79 12.08
CA MET A 193 -8.81 9.13 12.70
C MET A 193 -7.59 9.92 12.20
N THR A 194 -7.77 11.23 12.00
CA THR A 194 -6.76 12.10 11.37
C THR A 194 -6.42 13.33 12.23
N PRO A 195 -5.51 13.22 13.22
CA PRO A 195 -4.98 14.40 13.89
C PRO A 195 -4.12 15.26 12.95
N HIS A 196 -4.15 16.57 13.15
CA HIS A 196 -3.45 17.55 12.32
C HIS A 196 -2.37 18.30 13.08
N PHE A 197 -1.34 18.74 12.35
CA PHE A 197 -0.16 19.35 12.95
C PHE A 197 0.09 20.74 12.37
N ASP A 198 0.62 21.62 13.23
CA ASP A 198 1.13 22.89 12.76
C ASP A 198 2.38 22.69 11.90
N PHE A 199 2.70 23.74 11.14
CA PHE A 199 3.89 23.77 10.30
C PHE A 199 5.12 23.42 11.13
N ASP A 200 5.88 22.44 10.65
CA ASP A 200 7.10 21.95 11.26
C ASP A 200 6.97 21.42 12.71
N LYS A 201 5.76 21.03 13.12
CA LYS A 201 5.50 20.45 14.45
C LYS A 201 5.07 19.00 14.37
N SER A 202 5.41 18.24 15.43
CA SER A 202 4.86 16.91 15.71
C SER A 202 4.06 16.87 17.01
N VAL A 203 3.83 18.02 17.64
CA VAL A 203 3.05 18.11 18.89
C VAL A 203 1.56 18.06 18.56
N LEU A 204 0.82 17.22 19.27
CA LEU A 204 -0.63 17.10 19.14
C LEU A 204 -1.34 18.37 19.61
N LYS A 205 -2.36 18.79 18.87
CA LYS A 205 -3.21 19.93 19.25
C LYS A 205 -4.21 19.53 20.30
N GLN A 206 -4.57 20.46 21.19
CA GLN A 206 -5.55 20.21 22.24
C GLN A 206 -6.92 19.74 21.71
N GLU A 207 -7.32 20.26 20.55
CA GLU A 207 -8.56 19.86 19.86
C GLU A 207 -8.54 18.40 19.37
N ASP A 208 -7.38 17.90 18.94
CA ASP A 208 -7.20 16.51 18.52
C ASP A 208 -7.14 15.56 19.72
N LEU A 209 -6.64 16.03 20.88
CA LEU A 209 -6.59 15.21 22.10
C LEU A 209 -7.99 14.75 22.53
N THR A 210 -9.01 15.61 22.44
CA THR A 210 -10.38 15.22 22.79
C THR A 210 -10.93 14.15 21.86
N GLN A 211 -10.63 14.22 20.56
CA GLN A 211 -11.04 13.19 19.60
C GLN A 211 -10.25 11.89 19.80
N LEU A 212 -8.96 11.96 20.16
CA LEU A 212 -8.16 10.79 20.49
C LEU A 212 -8.65 10.11 21.78
N ASP A 213 -9.08 10.88 22.78
CA ASP A 213 -9.71 10.35 23.99
C ASP A 213 -11.01 9.58 23.66
N ASP A 214 -11.88 10.12 22.79
CA ASP A 214 -13.08 9.41 22.32
C ASP A 214 -12.70 8.13 21.53
N PHE A 215 -11.70 8.23 20.64
CA PHE A 215 -11.16 7.09 19.90
C PHE A 215 -10.69 5.98 20.84
N THR A 216 -9.88 6.29 21.85
CA THR A 216 -9.37 5.29 22.82
C THR A 216 -10.48 4.69 23.67
N THR A 217 -11.50 5.46 24.03
CA THR A 217 -12.67 4.97 24.78
C THR A 217 -13.40 3.88 24.00
N LYS A 218 -13.55 4.07 22.67
CA LYS A 218 -14.23 3.09 21.81
C LYS A 218 -13.38 1.86 21.47
N LEU A 219 -12.06 1.91 21.73
CA LEU A 219 -11.16 0.75 21.64
C LEU A 219 -11.10 -0.06 22.95
N SER A 220 -11.71 0.42 24.04
CA SER A 220 -11.70 -0.27 25.33
C SER A 220 -12.32 -1.67 25.23
N GLY A 221 -11.57 -2.69 25.65
CA GLY A 221 -11.98 -4.09 25.60
C GLY A 221 -11.91 -4.73 24.21
N LEU A 222 -11.44 -4.00 23.20
CA LEU A 222 -11.11 -4.56 21.88
C LEU A 222 -9.62 -4.93 21.83
N GLN A 223 -9.27 -5.81 20.91
CA GLN A 223 -7.90 -6.22 20.63
C GLN A 223 -7.65 -6.25 19.12
N GLY A 224 -6.41 -6.04 18.70
CA GLY A 224 -6.07 -6.06 17.28
C GLY A 224 -4.81 -5.28 16.92
N SER A 225 -4.77 -4.69 15.74
CA SER A 225 -3.62 -3.88 15.29
C SER A 225 -3.98 -2.40 15.14
N ILE A 226 -3.09 -1.52 15.57
CA ILE A 226 -3.16 -0.07 15.38
C ILE A 226 -1.96 0.35 14.52
N MET A 227 -2.23 0.77 13.28
CA MET A 227 -1.25 1.44 12.43
C MET A 227 -1.39 2.95 12.57
N VAL A 228 -0.29 3.66 12.72
CA VAL A 228 -0.25 5.11 12.64
C VAL A 228 0.73 5.54 11.56
N ALA A 229 0.23 6.30 10.58
CA ALA A 229 0.99 6.77 9.44
C ALA A 229 1.11 8.29 9.43
N GLY A 230 2.33 8.82 9.40
CA GLY A 230 2.56 10.26 9.35
C GLY A 230 2.67 10.81 7.93
N HIS A 231 2.21 12.04 7.75
CA HIS A 231 2.32 12.80 6.51
C HIS A 231 2.79 14.25 6.78
N THR A 232 3.29 14.89 5.74
CA THR A 232 3.68 16.30 5.74
C THR A 232 3.07 17.03 4.55
N ASP A 233 3.15 18.36 4.58
CA ASP A 233 2.95 19.19 3.38
C ASP A 233 4.15 19.08 2.42
N GLN A 234 4.11 19.84 1.33
CA GLN A 234 5.11 19.75 0.27
C GLN A 234 6.44 20.46 0.61
N ALA A 235 6.47 21.26 1.67
CA ALA A 235 7.60 22.14 2.00
C ALA A 235 8.77 21.36 2.63
N GLY A 236 10.00 21.76 2.33
CA GLY A 236 11.21 21.10 2.84
C GLY A 236 11.66 19.87 2.02
N SER A 237 12.77 19.25 2.43
CA SER A 237 13.34 18.10 1.72
C SER A 237 12.52 16.82 1.95
N LEU A 238 12.67 15.81 1.07
CA LEU A 238 12.03 14.50 1.26
C LEU A 238 12.46 13.85 2.58
N SER A 239 13.77 13.77 2.83
CA SER A 239 14.33 13.16 4.05
C SER A 239 13.92 13.88 5.34
N TYR A 240 13.77 15.21 5.29
CA TYR A 240 13.26 15.97 6.41
C TYR A 240 11.80 15.61 6.72
N ASN A 241 10.98 15.60 5.68
CA ASN A 241 9.56 15.31 5.77
C ASN A 241 9.28 13.86 6.19
N GLU A 242 10.07 12.91 5.72
CA GLU A 242 9.99 11.51 6.14
C GLU A 242 10.22 11.38 7.66
N LYS A 243 11.28 12.02 8.18
CA LYS A 243 11.55 12.03 9.64
C LYS A 243 10.49 12.80 10.43
N LEU A 244 9.95 13.90 9.88
CA LEU A 244 8.91 14.67 10.56
C LEU A 244 7.58 13.90 10.60
N ALA A 245 7.21 13.23 9.52
CA ALA A 245 6.06 12.34 9.47
C ALA A 245 6.21 11.17 10.45
N GLU A 246 7.37 10.53 10.51
CA GLU A 246 7.65 9.48 11.49
C GLU A 246 7.43 9.98 12.93
N ARG A 247 8.05 11.12 13.31
CA ARG A 247 7.85 11.73 14.64
C ARG A 247 6.38 12.05 14.95
N ARG A 248 5.59 12.46 13.96
CA ARG A 248 4.15 12.71 14.11
C ARG A 248 3.40 11.43 14.45
N ALA A 249 3.68 10.35 13.71
CA ALA A 249 3.09 9.05 13.97
C ALA A 249 3.50 8.49 15.33
N GLU A 250 4.77 8.60 15.70
CA GLU A 250 5.27 8.21 17.03
C GLU A 250 4.59 9.00 18.14
N THR A 251 4.43 10.32 17.98
CA THR A 251 3.78 11.16 19.01
C THR A 251 2.34 10.70 19.26
N VAL A 252 1.62 10.33 18.21
CA VAL A 252 0.27 9.76 18.31
C VAL A 252 0.30 8.39 19.00
N VAL A 253 1.20 7.49 18.61
CA VAL A 253 1.34 6.17 19.24
C VAL A 253 1.63 6.29 20.73
N GLU A 254 2.57 7.15 21.11
CA GLU A 254 2.92 7.36 22.50
C GLU A 254 1.75 7.93 23.30
N TYR A 255 0.95 8.84 22.72
CA TYR A 255 -0.29 9.30 23.34
C TYR A 255 -1.29 8.15 23.54
N LEU A 256 -1.55 7.35 22.50
CA LEU A 256 -2.50 6.23 22.56
C LEU A 256 -2.10 5.20 23.62
N LYS A 257 -0.81 4.88 23.75
CA LYS A 257 -0.27 3.97 24.78
C LYS A 257 -0.43 4.48 26.20
N THR A 258 -0.66 5.78 26.42
CA THR A 258 -1.01 6.30 27.76
C THR A 258 -2.45 5.97 28.16
N LYS A 259 -3.31 5.66 27.19
CA LYS A 259 -4.76 5.44 27.37
C LYS A 259 -5.16 3.98 27.16
N LEU A 260 -4.40 3.25 26.35
CA LEU A 260 -4.64 1.85 25.98
C LEU A 260 -3.54 0.96 26.57
N ASP A 261 -3.89 -0.28 26.92
CA ASP A 261 -2.89 -1.29 27.29
C ASP A 261 -2.08 -1.68 26.04
N PRO A 262 -0.77 -1.38 25.98
CA PRO A 262 0.02 -1.66 24.79
C PRO A 262 0.09 -3.15 24.43
N LYS A 263 -0.18 -4.05 25.37
CA LYS A 263 -0.16 -5.51 25.15
C LYS A 263 -1.38 -6.04 24.38
N GLN A 264 -2.48 -5.30 24.40
CA GLN A 264 -3.72 -5.67 23.70
C GLN A 264 -3.64 -5.41 22.19
N PHE A 265 -2.67 -4.59 21.77
CA PHE A 265 -2.57 -4.12 20.40
C PHE A 265 -1.20 -4.39 19.78
N ILE A 266 -1.22 -4.68 18.49
CA ILE A 266 -0.03 -4.68 17.64
C ILE A 266 0.15 -3.27 17.08
N TRP A 267 1.28 -2.64 17.34
CA TRP A 267 1.54 -1.26 16.96
C TRP A 267 2.41 -1.20 15.71
N GLU A 268 1.96 -0.47 14.70
CA GLU A 268 2.71 -0.22 13.48
C GLU A 268 2.87 1.28 13.25
N VAL A 269 4.11 1.73 13.04
CA VAL A 269 4.43 3.12 12.69
C VAL A 269 4.86 3.18 11.24
N LYS A 270 4.26 4.09 10.46
CA LYS A 270 4.64 4.37 9.08
C LYS A 270 4.92 5.85 8.88
N SER A 271 5.77 6.14 7.90
CA SER A 271 6.01 7.48 7.40
C SER A 271 5.82 7.51 5.90
N PHE A 272 4.98 8.43 5.43
CA PHE A 272 4.82 8.72 4.00
C PHE A 272 5.43 10.06 3.59
N GLY A 273 5.96 10.81 4.56
CA GLY A 273 6.46 12.17 4.35
C GLY A 273 5.48 13.01 3.52
N LYS A 274 5.99 13.62 2.45
CA LYS A 274 5.21 14.43 1.51
C LYS A 274 4.71 13.69 0.26
N LEU A 275 4.93 12.38 0.16
CA LEU A 275 4.69 11.62 -1.06
C LEU A 275 3.23 11.22 -1.28
N GLN A 276 2.40 11.31 -0.24
CA GLN A 276 0.96 10.99 -0.29
C GLN A 276 0.11 12.15 0.25
N PRO A 277 -0.02 13.26 -0.50
CA PRO A 277 -0.88 14.37 -0.09
C PRO A 277 -2.36 13.94 -0.09
N ALA A 278 -3.14 14.39 0.90
CA ALA A 278 -4.60 14.27 0.87
C ALA A 278 -5.18 15.21 -0.20
N ILE A 279 -4.58 16.40 -0.33
CA ILE A 279 -4.96 17.38 -1.35
C ILE A 279 -3.71 17.75 -2.14
N ASN A 280 -3.74 17.45 -3.43
CA ASN A 280 -2.65 17.78 -4.36
C ASN A 280 -2.83 19.19 -4.94
N GLU A 281 -2.83 20.19 -4.06
CA GLU A 281 -2.94 21.62 -4.38
C GLU A 281 -1.86 22.39 -3.61
N ARG A 282 -1.40 23.51 -4.16
CA ARG A 282 -0.47 24.42 -3.48
C ARG A 282 -1.24 25.59 -2.87
N SER A 283 -1.73 25.39 -1.65
CA SER A 283 -2.34 26.43 -0.84
C SER A 283 -2.17 26.11 0.64
N GLU A 284 -2.16 27.14 1.50
CA GLU A 284 -2.04 26.93 2.96
C GLU A 284 -3.15 26.02 3.49
N LYS A 285 -4.35 26.09 2.90
CA LYS A 285 -5.46 25.20 3.26
C LYS A 285 -5.14 23.74 2.92
N ALA A 286 -4.58 23.47 1.75
CA ALA A 286 -4.16 22.12 1.37
C ALA A 286 -2.99 21.64 2.24
N ASP A 287 -2.02 22.51 2.51
CA ASP A 287 -0.85 22.19 3.35
C ASP A 287 -1.29 21.85 4.78
N ALA A 288 -2.21 22.61 5.36
CA ALA A 288 -2.79 22.30 6.67
C ALA A 288 -3.44 20.92 6.73
N LEU A 289 -4.18 20.52 5.69
CA LEU A 289 -4.80 19.19 5.57
C LEU A 289 -3.77 18.09 5.25
N ASN A 290 -2.64 18.44 4.66
CA ASN A 290 -1.55 17.49 4.37
C ASN A 290 -0.67 17.22 5.60
N ARG A 291 -0.55 18.17 6.53
CA ARG A 291 0.14 18.01 7.81
C ARG A 291 -0.70 17.19 8.79
N ARG A 292 -0.73 15.88 8.61
CA ARG A 292 -1.58 14.97 9.38
C ARG A 292 -0.85 13.70 9.80
N ALA A 293 -1.42 12.98 10.75
CA ALA A 293 -1.19 11.55 10.89
C ALA A 293 -2.52 10.83 10.67
N PHE A 294 -2.46 9.58 10.27
CA PHE A 294 -3.61 8.74 9.98
C PHE A 294 -3.52 7.50 10.86
N ILE A 295 -4.53 7.27 11.69
CA ILE A 295 -4.60 6.13 12.60
C ILE A 295 -5.55 5.12 11.99
N VAL A 296 -5.16 3.86 11.90
CA VAL A 296 -6.02 2.74 11.49
C VAL A 296 -6.03 1.70 12.59
N PHE A 297 -7.21 1.43 13.15
CA PHE A 297 -7.42 0.24 13.97
C PHE A 297 -8.00 -0.88 13.12
N LYS A 298 -7.55 -2.12 13.34
CA LYS A 298 -8.12 -3.36 12.80
C LYS A 298 -8.31 -4.36 13.95
N GLU A 299 -9.55 -4.71 14.24
CA GLU A 299 -9.88 -5.69 15.29
C GLU A 299 -9.46 -7.12 14.89
N SER A 300 -8.90 -7.88 15.84
CA SER A 300 -8.57 -9.30 15.65
C SER A 300 -8.50 -10.08 16.96
N ASP A 301 -8.91 -11.35 16.93
CA ASP A 301 -8.85 -12.25 18.09
C ASP A 301 -7.44 -12.73 18.47
N ILE A 302 -6.44 -12.39 17.65
CA ILE A 302 -5.03 -12.71 17.91
C ILE A 302 -4.42 -11.61 18.78
N THR A 303 -3.83 -11.98 19.92
CA THR A 303 -3.09 -11.04 20.78
C THR A 303 -1.66 -10.83 20.27
N ALA A 304 -1.02 -9.72 20.66
CA ALA A 304 0.38 -9.46 20.33
C ALA A 304 1.34 -10.59 20.80
N GLU A 305 0.99 -11.25 21.90
CA GLU A 305 1.72 -12.39 22.45
C GLU A 305 1.53 -13.67 21.63
N GLN A 306 0.30 -13.96 21.19
CA GLN A 306 -0.01 -15.09 20.31
C GLN A 306 0.62 -14.94 18.92
N GLN A 307 0.71 -13.72 18.38
CA GLN A 307 1.36 -13.47 17.10
C GLN A 307 2.89 -13.56 17.19
N ALA A 308 3.48 -13.12 18.31
CA ALA A 308 4.91 -13.30 18.57
C ALA A 308 5.30 -14.78 18.70
N LEU A 309 4.45 -15.60 19.36
CA LEU A 309 4.61 -17.05 19.43
C LEU A 309 4.49 -17.71 18.06
N ALA A 310 3.49 -17.33 17.25
CA ALA A 310 3.30 -17.87 15.90
C ALA A 310 4.47 -17.52 14.96
N GLY A 311 5.05 -16.33 15.08
CA GLY A 311 6.26 -15.95 14.32
C GLY A 311 7.50 -16.74 14.73
N SER A 312 7.66 -17.04 16.02
CA SER A 312 8.78 -17.84 16.52
C SER A 312 8.70 -19.33 16.15
N GLU A 313 7.49 -19.89 16.04
CA GLU A 313 7.28 -21.27 15.57
C GLU A 313 7.57 -21.39 14.07
N GLN A 314 7.26 -20.36 13.26
CA GLN A 314 7.62 -20.33 11.83
C GLN A 314 9.14 -20.26 11.61
N GLU A 315 9.86 -19.50 12.43
CA GLU A 315 11.33 -19.47 12.40
C GLU A 315 11.95 -20.80 12.86
N ALA A 316 11.39 -21.44 13.91
CA ALA A 316 11.87 -22.74 14.39
C ALA A 316 11.67 -23.86 13.35
N VAL A 317 10.52 -23.90 12.68
CA VAL A 317 10.22 -24.88 11.62
C VAL A 317 11.14 -24.69 10.40
N SER A 318 11.54 -23.45 10.08
CA SER A 318 12.51 -23.18 9.00
C SER A 318 13.94 -23.64 9.32
N SER A 319 14.30 -23.68 10.61
CA SER A 319 15.62 -24.10 11.07
C SER A 319 15.80 -25.60 11.28
N GLU A 320 14.71 -26.37 11.32
CA GLU A 320 14.75 -27.85 11.39
C GLU A 320 14.70 -28.52 10.00
N SER A 321 14.62 -27.74 8.93
CA SER A 321 14.60 -28.20 7.53
C SER A 321 15.91 -27.97 6.74
N GLU A 322 16.98 -27.49 7.39
CA GLU A 322 18.36 -27.47 6.84
C GLU A 322 19.22 -28.63 7.39
#